data_AF-A0A813JD07-F1
#
_entry.id   AF-A0A813JD07-F1
#
_cell.length_a   1.000
_cell.length_b   1.000
_cell.length_c   1.000
_cell.angle_alpha   90.00
_cell.angle_beta   90.00
_cell.angle_gamma   90.00
#
_symmetry.space_group_name_H-M   'P 1'
#
loop_
_entity.id
_entity.type
_entity.pdbx_description
1 polymer ?
#
loop_
_entity_poly.entity_id
_entity_poly.type
_entity_poly.pdbx_seq_one_letter_code
_entity_poly.pdbx_strand_id
1 'polypeptide(L)'
;VLGTQINAILATEDRKIFKERVESIGERVAESDCAESVAEARAIAKRIGYPVLVRAAFALGGLGSGFAANEAELDVLCNRALVNSPQVIVDECLRGWKELEYEVMRDAQDNCLVVCNMENLDPMGIHTGESIVVAPSQTLSNDEYHKLRDTAIKVIRHFGIVGEANIQYALDPNSNSYRIVEVNPRLSRSSALASKAGYTDEISPALSPALRMVNEGSVGFDETWSLLLHGAPRCTDYVKKLLGAVEAMDHGDISKAGPVLMRRVKQLGMCDRQIANYVGDLTASEVMNLRASWGIRPCVKQVDTLAAEFPAQTNYLYLTYVGNEHDVPPLRQEKLAPHKDSLYDTAFGKGVLEQAFSRANALCLGLYHIGVEYECIKLELSYGASGIFAVVPKTAAGHVFKRSIVLSGPPVSQTMLSTACTRLAARV
;
A
#
# COMPACT_ATOMS: atom_id res chain seq x y z
N VAL A 1 17.77 25.23 -4.27
CA VAL A 1 17.15 23.89 -4.43
C VAL A 1 16.01 24.03 -5.41
N LEU A 2 15.96 23.21 -6.47
CA LEU A 2 14.83 23.19 -7.42
C LEU A 2 13.67 22.38 -6.81
N GLY A 3 12.43 22.78 -7.09
CA GLY A 3 11.23 22.20 -6.48
C GLY A 3 10.93 22.77 -5.10
N THR A 4 10.43 21.93 -4.19
CA THR A 4 10.11 22.34 -2.81
C THR A 4 11.35 22.86 -2.08
N GLN A 5 11.20 24.01 -1.43
CA GLN A 5 12.29 24.66 -0.71
C GLN A 5 12.59 23.94 0.62
N ILE A 6 13.84 23.97 1.08
CA ILE A 6 14.30 23.28 2.30
C ILE A 6 13.44 23.64 3.51
N ASN A 7 13.07 24.91 3.66
CA ASN A 7 12.24 25.35 4.79
C ASN A 7 10.86 24.68 4.80
N ALA A 8 10.28 24.39 3.64
CA ALA A 8 9.01 23.67 3.55
C ALA A 8 9.19 22.20 3.94
N ILE A 9 10.29 21.56 3.51
CA ILE A 9 10.63 20.19 3.89
C ILE A 9 10.82 20.07 5.41
N LEU A 10 11.60 20.97 6.01
CA LEU A 10 11.80 21.00 7.47
C LEU A 10 10.49 21.21 8.21
N ALA A 11 9.63 22.09 7.70
CA ALA A 11 8.34 22.38 8.33
C ALA A 11 7.34 21.22 8.26
N THR A 12 7.44 20.32 7.29
CA THR A 12 6.59 19.13 7.19
C THR A 12 7.15 17.91 7.94
N GLU A 13 8.47 17.81 8.08
CA GLU A 13 9.13 16.69 8.79
C GLU A 13 9.16 16.89 10.31
N ASP A 14 9.23 18.15 10.79
CA ASP A 14 9.11 18.45 12.22
C ASP A 14 7.65 18.51 12.64
N ARG A 15 7.22 17.55 13.48
CA ARG A 15 5.82 17.42 13.93
C ARG A 15 5.27 18.66 14.65
N LYS A 16 6.11 19.38 15.39
CA LYS A 16 5.67 20.57 16.13
C LYS A 16 5.44 21.73 15.16
N ILE A 17 6.39 21.98 14.27
CA ILE A 17 6.26 23.01 13.23
C ILE A 17 5.08 22.68 12.31
N PHE A 18 4.93 21.41 11.92
CA PHE A 18 3.83 20.96 11.11
C PHE A 18 2.47 21.26 11.76
N LYS A 19 2.30 20.87 13.03
CA LYS A 19 1.08 21.15 13.81
C LYS A 19 0.76 22.65 13.85
N GLU A 20 1.73 23.47 14.27
CA GLU A 20 1.55 24.92 14.40
C GLU A 20 1.15 25.57 13.06
N ARG A 21 1.77 25.14 11.95
CA ARG A 21 1.47 25.69 10.62
C ARG A 21 0.11 25.24 10.09
N VAL A 22 -0.27 23.98 10.29
CA VAL A 22 -1.60 23.48 9.90
C VAL A 22 -2.70 24.19 10.72
N GLU A 23 -2.50 24.36 12.03
CA GLU A 23 -3.46 25.08 12.89
C GLU A 23 -3.56 26.56 12.54
N SER A 24 -2.48 27.20 12.08
CA SER A 24 -2.47 28.62 11.68
C SER A 24 -3.43 28.94 10.52
N ILE A 25 -3.81 27.93 9.73
CA ILE A 25 -4.78 28.05 8.65
C ILE A 25 -6.17 27.49 9.02
N GLY A 26 -6.40 27.18 10.30
CA GLY A 26 -7.67 26.65 10.80
C GLY A 26 -7.93 25.18 10.43
N GLU A 27 -6.90 24.46 10.00
CA GLU A 27 -6.95 23.02 9.75
C GLU A 27 -6.57 22.24 11.02
N ARG A 28 -6.84 20.94 11.07
CA ARG A 28 -6.67 20.13 12.28
C ARG A 28 -5.70 18.98 12.06
N VAL A 29 -4.75 18.81 12.97
CA VAL A 29 -3.95 17.59 13.13
C VAL A 29 -4.41 16.84 14.37
N ALA A 30 -4.02 15.57 14.50
CA ALA A 30 -4.32 14.80 15.71
C ALA A 30 -3.79 15.53 16.95
N GLU A 31 -4.63 15.69 17.97
CA GLU A 31 -4.20 16.29 19.22
C GLU A 31 -3.21 15.36 19.93
N SER A 32 -2.14 15.95 20.48
CA SER A 32 -0.99 15.23 21.01
C SER A 32 -0.27 16.13 22.00
N ASP A 33 0.21 15.56 23.10
CA ASP A 33 1.03 16.26 24.08
C ASP A 33 1.93 15.30 24.86
N CYS A 34 2.99 15.82 25.47
CA CYS A 34 3.91 15.05 26.29
C CYS A 34 3.60 15.23 27.79
N ALA A 35 3.75 14.17 28.57
CA ALA A 35 3.67 14.18 30.02
C ALA A 35 4.87 13.47 30.64
N GLU A 36 5.39 14.03 31.72
CA GLU A 36 6.46 13.44 32.54
C GLU A 36 5.89 12.75 33.78
N SER A 37 4.60 12.94 34.07
CA SER A 37 3.90 12.29 35.19
C SER A 37 2.53 11.75 34.80
N VAL A 38 2.03 10.78 35.57
CA VAL A 38 0.67 10.24 35.40
C VAL A 38 -0.38 11.36 35.57
N ALA A 39 -0.16 12.29 36.50
CA ALA A 39 -1.08 13.41 36.75
C ALA A 39 -1.18 14.34 35.53
N GLU A 40 -0.05 14.66 34.88
CA GLU A 40 -0.02 15.43 33.63
C GLU A 40 -0.71 14.67 32.49
N ALA A 41 -0.42 13.37 32.35
CA ALA A 41 -1.04 12.53 31.33
C ALA A 41 -2.57 12.53 31.46
N ARG A 42 -3.10 12.47 32.69
CA ARG A 42 -4.56 12.58 32.94
C ARG A 42 -5.12 13.94 32.54
N ALA A 43 -4.40 15.02 32.82
CA ALA A 43 -4.83 16.37 32.42
C ALA A 43 -4.91 16.50 30.90
N ILE A 44 -3.90 15.97 30.18
CA ILE A 44 -3.89 15.93 28.72
C ILE A 44 -5.03 15.04 28.20
N ALA A 45 -5.21 13.84 28.73
CA ALA A 45 -6.27 12.94 28.28
C ALA A 45 -7.68 13.50 28.53
N LYS A 46 -7.88 14.28 29.61
CA LYS A 46 -9.14 15.01 29.85
C LYS A 46 -9.36 16.14 28.84
N ARG A 47 -8.29 16.81 28.42
CA ARG A 47 -8.33 17.85 27.38
C ARG A 47 -8.63 17.26 26.00
N ILE A 48 -7.96 16.16 25.64
CA ILE A 48 -8.13 15.48 24.34
C ILE A 48 -9.46 14.74 24.26
N GLY A 49 -9.86 14.08 25.35
CA GLY A 49 -11.01 13.18 25.42
C GLY A 49 -10.62 11.73 25.19
N TYR A 50 -11.25 10.81 25.92
CA TYR A 50 -11.04 9.37 25.76
C TYR A 50 -11.87 8.78 24.60
N PRO A 51 -11.41 7.69 23.96
CA PRO A 51 -10.16 6.99 24.21
C PRO A 51 -8.92 7.76 23.72
N VAL A 52 -7.76 7.52 24.33
CA VAL A 52 -6.46 8.08 23.93
C VAL A 52 -5.44 6.97 23.63
N LEU A 53 -4.46 7.27 22.78
CA LEU A 53 -3.29 6.43 22.58
C LEU A 53 -2.14 6.95 23.45
N VAL A 54 -1.56 6.07 24.26
CA VAL A 54 -0.37 6.35 25.06
C VAL A 54 0.83 5.72 24.37
N ARG A 55 1.92 6.47 24.23
CA ARG A 55 3.20 5.97 23.70
C ARG A 55 4.32 6.36 24.64
N ALA A 56 5.23 5.43 24.93
CA ALA A 56 6.48 5.78 25.60
C ALA A 56 7.38 6.56 24.62
N ALA A 57 7.97 7.68 25.03
CA ALA A 57 8.95 8.35 24.19
C ALA A 57 10.23 7.51 24.09
N PHE A 58 10.97 7.69 23.00
CA PHE A 58 12.24 6.99 22.74
C PHE A 58 12.14 5.44 22.74
N ALA A 59 10.93 4.88 22.68
CA ALA A 59 10.70 3.43 22.59
C ALA A 59 10.44 3.00 21.14
N LEU A 60 11.09 1.92 20.71
CA LEU A 60 10.86 1.30 19.41
C LEU A 60 9.85 0.14 19.53
N GLY A 61 9.07 -0.11 18.48
CA GLY A 61 8.19 -1.28 18.40
C GLY A 61 6.96 -1.27 19.30
N GLY A 62 6.50 -0.10 19.76
CA GLY A 62 5.29 0.02 20.58
C GLY A 62 5.45 -0.47 22.03
N LEU A 63 6.68 -0.68 22.50
CA LEU A 63 6.94 -1.10 23.88
C LEU A 63 6.38 -0.07 24.87
N GLY A 64 5.44 -0.48 25.73
CA GLY A 64 4.77 0.41 26.68
C GLY A 64 3.68 1.30 26.06
N SER A 65 3.36 1.12 24.78
CA SER A 65 2.28 1.82 24.11
C SER A 65 0.95 1.07 24.26
N GLY A 66 -0.17 1.79 24.26
CA GLY A 66 -1.49 1.18 24.38
C GLY A 66 -2.62 2.19 24.34
N PHE A 67 -3.84 1.71 24.17
CA PHE A 67 -5.04 2.53 24.20
C PHE A 67 -5.63 2.57 25.60
N ALA A 68 -6.01 3.74 26.06
CA ALA A 68 -6.77 3.93 27.29
C ALA A 68 -8.17 4.42 26.94
N ALA A 69 -9.20 3.68 27.31
CA ALA A 69 -10.60 4.11 27.18
C ALA A 69 -11.08 4.97 28.35
N ASN A 70 -10.32 5.01 29.45
CA ASN A 70 -10.65 5.73 30.66
C ASN A 70 -9.40 6.04 31.50
N GLU A 71 -9.57 6.82 32.56
CA GLU A 71 -8.49 7.27 33.46
C GLU A 71 -7.75 6.10 34.15
N ALA A 72 -8.45 5.03 34.51
CA ALA A 72 -7.83 3.88 35.18
C ALA A 72 -6.90 3.10 34.23
N GLU A 73 -7.32 2.89 32.98
CA GLU A 73 -6.47 2.28 31.95
C GLU A 73 -5.27 3.16 31.60
N LEU A 74 -5.47 4.49 31.54
CA LEU A 74 -4.40 5.45 31.32
C LEU A 74 -3.32 5.34 32.39
N ASP A 75 -3.72 5.29 33.67
CA ASP A 75 -2.79 5.15 34.79
C ASP A 75 -1.93 3.90 34.69
N VAL A 76 -2.54 2.76 34.34
CA VAL A 76 -1.81 1.50 34.18
C VAL A 76 -0.77 1.60 33.06
N LEU A 77 -1.15 2.21 31.93
CA LEU A 77 -0.24 2.40 30.78
C LEU A 77 0.88 3.38 31.10
N CYS A 78 0.57 4.54 31.67
CA CYS A 78 1.56 5.57 32.01
C CYS A 78 2.54 5.06 33.08
N ASN A 79 2.07 4.38 34.12
CA ASN A 79 2.96 3.80 35.14
C ASN A 79 3.92 2.78 34.53
N ARG A 80 3.46 1.96 33.57
CA ARG A 80 4.34 0.99 32.89
C ARG A 80 5.35 1.69 31.98
N ALA A 81 4.91 2.72 31.25
CA ALA A 81 5.73 3.43 30.28
C ALA A 81 6.80 4.31 30.95
N LEU A 82 6.42 5.06 32.00
CA LEU A 82 7.31 5.99 32.70
C LEU A 82 8.44 5.30 33.50
N VAL A 83 8.32 3.99 33.76
CA VAL A 83 9.43 3.20 34.34
C VAL A 83 10.61 3.09 33.37
N ASN A 84 10.34 3.06 32.07
CA ASN A 84 11.36 2.81 31.04
C ASN A 84 11.61 4.03 30.13
N SER A 85 10.85 5.11 30.30
CA SER A 85 10.96 6.32 29.50
C SER A 85 10.71 7.55 30.37
N PRO A 86 11.49 8.65 30.20
CA PRO A 86 11.31 9.86 31.00
C PRO A 86 9.99 10.58 30.74
N GLN A 87 9.31 10.28 29.63
CA GLN A 87 8.07 10.93 29.25
C GLN A 87 7.16 9.96 28.47
N VAL A 88 5.86 10.23 28.50
CA VAL A 88 4.86 9.59 27.65
C VAL A 88 4.23 10.62 26.72
N ILE A 89 3.83 10.18 25.54
CA ILE A 89 3.05 10.96 24.59
C ILE A 89 1.61 10.46 24.67
N VAL A 90 0.67 11.37 24.87
CA VAL A 90 -0.77 11.09 24.88
C VAL A 90 -1.37 11.69 23.63
N ASP A 91 -1.87 10.84 22.74
CA ASP A 91 -2.48 11.24 21.47
C ASP A 91 -3.98 10.96 21.44
N GLU A 92 -4.68 11.77 20.65
CA GLU A 92 -6.02 11.48 20.18
C GLU A 92 -6.09 10.08 19.55
N CYS A 93 -7.03 9.25 20.01
CA CYS A 93 -7.23 7.94 19.43
C CYS A 93 -8.03 8.04 18.14
N LEU A 94 -7.33 7.91 17.01
CA LEU A 94 -7.95 7.84 15.68
C LEU A 94 -8.21 6.40 15.23
N ARG A 95 -8.17 5.43 16.14
CA ARG A 95 -8.34 4.01 15.80
C ARG A 95 -9.70 3.77 15.15
N GLY A 96 -9.70 3.06 14.02
CA GLY A 96 -10.93 2.76 13.29
C GLY A 96 -11.41 3.90 12.38
N TRP A 97 -10.75 5.06 12.39
CA TRP A 97 -11.01 6.10 11.40
C TRP A 97 -10.54 5.63 10.03
N LYS A 98 -11.23 6.08 8.98
CA LYS A 98 -10.82 5.83 7.59
C LYS A 98 -9.49 6.55 7.34
N GLU A 99 -8.56 5.87 6.68
CA GLU A 99 -7.30 6.49 6.26
C GLU A 99 -7.34 6.76 4.76
N LEU A 100 -6.99 7.98 4.37
CA LEU A 100 -7.11 8.48 3.00
C LEU A 100 -5.82 9.19 2.61
N GLU A 101 -5.44 9.06 1.35
CA GLU A 101 -4.24 9.72 0.81
C GLU A 101 -4.58 10.50 -0.45
N TYR A 102 -3.99 11.69 -0.59
CA TYR A 102 -4.16 12.55 -1.75
C TYR A 102 -2.79 12.88 -2.32
N GLU A 103 -2.61 12.62 -3.61
CA GLU A 103 -1.44 13.02 -4.39
C GLU A 103 -1.73 14.38 -5.02
N VAL A 104 -0.97 15.39 -4.64
CA VAL A 104 -1.20 16.78 -5.04
C VAL A 104 0.00 17.28 -5.83
N MET A 105 -0.26 17.94 -6.96
CA MET A 105 0.76 18.62 -7.74
C MET A 105 0.50 20.12 -7.76
N ARG A 106 1.54 20.91 -7.49
CA ARG A 106 1.50 22.37 -7.55
C ARG A 106 2.67 22.92 -8.35
N ASP A 107 2.39 23.76 -9.33
CA ASP A 107 3.43 24.42 -10.13
C ASP A 107 3.85 25.79 -9.55
N ALA A 108 4.79 26.46 -10.23
CA ALA A 108 5.31 27.76 -9.81
C ALA A 108 4.33 28.93 -10.07
N GLN A 109 3.30 28.69 -10.89
CA GLN A 109 2.23 29.64 -11.22
C GLN A 109 1.03 29.51 -10.28
N ASP A 110 1.13 28.65 -9.26
CA ASP A 110 0.08 28.34 -8.28
C ASP A 110 -1.11 27.56 -8.83
N ASN A 111 -0.96 26.93 -10.01
CA ASN A 111 -1.88 25.89 -10.44
C ASN A 111 -1.68 24.67 -9.51
N CYS A 112 -2.77 24.18 -8.92
CA CYS A 112 -2.72 23.14 -7.91
C CYS A 112 -3.85 22.14 -8.16
N LEU A 113 -3.49 20.86 -8.32
CA LEU A 113 -4.38 19.78 -8.72
C LEU A 113 -4.18 18.59 -7.79
N VAL A 114 -5.28 17.92 -7.46
CA VAL A 114 -5.23 16.58 -6.86
C VAL A 114 -5.20 15.58 -8.01
N VAL A 115 -4.11 14.86 -8.14
CA VAL A 115 -3.87 13.90 -9.22
C VAL A 115 -4.59 12.59 -8.93
N CYS A 116 -4.52 12.11 -7.69
CA CYS A 116 -5.12 10.84 -7.28
C CYS A 116 -5.57 10.94 -5.83
N ASN A 117 -6.70 10.31 -5.50
CA ASN A 117 -7.08 10.02 -4.12
C ASN A 117 -7.16 8.51 -3.89
N MET A 118 -6.73 8.09 -2.72
CA MET A 118 -6.65 6.71 -2.31
C MET A 118 -7.40 6.51 -0.99
N GLU A 119 -7.96 5.33 -0.82
CA GLU A 119 -8.59 4.91 0.44
C GLU A 119 -7.98 3.61 0.90
N ASN A 120 -7.54 3.60 2.15
CA ASN A 120 -7.03 2.41 2.79
C ASN A 120 -8.20 1.55 3.25
N LEU A 121 -8.10 0.26 2.92
CA LEU A 121 -9.05 -0.74 3.37
C LEU A 121 -8.85 -1.03 4.87
N ASP A 122 -7.60 -1.02 5.30
CA ASP A 122 -7.21 -1.10 6.69
C ASP A 122 -7.40 0.28 7.34
N PRO A 123 -8.08 0.39 8.49
CA PRO A 123 -8.29 1.67 9.15
C PRO A 123 -7.02 2.18 9.83
N MET A 124 -7.06 3.44 10.25
CA MET A 124 -6.00 4.09 11.04
C MET A 124 -5.52 3.20 12.20
N GLY A 125 -4.19 3.04 12.26
CA GLY A 125 -3.49 2.17 13.21
C GLY A 125 -2.63 1.10 12.54
N ILE A 126 -2.83 0.85 11.26
CA ILE A 126 -1.96 0.05 10.38
C ILE A 126 -1.26 1.02 9.42
N HIS A 127 0.04 0.85 9.20
CA HIS A 127 0.79 1.77 8.36
C HIS A 127 0.37 1.62 6.89
N THR A 128 0.15 2.73 6.18
CA THR A 128 -0.25 2.78 4.74
C THR A 128 0.50 1.80 3.83
N GLY A 129 1.83 1.75 3.94
CA GLY A 129 2.68 0.81 3.21
C GLY A 129 2.51 -0.68 3.52
N GLU A 130 1.76 -1.03 4.55
CA GLU A 130 1.34 -2.40 4.91
C GLU A 130 -0.17 -2.62 4.66
N SER A 131 -0.92 -1.53 4.47
CA SER A 131 -2.35 -1.55 4.20
C SER A 131 -2.67 -1.96 2.76
N ILE A 132 -3.83 -2.58 2.57
CA ILE A 132 -4.44 -2.70 1.24
C ILE A 132 -5.04 -1.34 0.89
N VAL A 133 -4.70 -0.82 -0.30
CA VAL A 133 -5.14 0.50 -0.75
C VAL A 133 -5.87 0.40 -2.09
N VAL A 134 -6.93 1.18 -2.24
CA VAL A 134 -7.70 1.30 -3.49
C VAL A 134 -7.71 2.74 -4.00
N ALA A 135 -7.80 2.91 -5.32
CA ALA A 135 -7.94 4.20 -5.99
C ALA A 135 -9.07 4.10 -7.04
N PRO A 136 -9.96 5.10 -7.18
CA PRO A 136 -10.14 6.23 -6.27
C PRO A 136 -10.69 5.78 -4.90
N SER A 137 -10.84 6.71 -3.95
CA SER A 137 -11.63 6.44 -2.74
C SER A 137 -13.05 5.99 -3.10
N GLN A 138 -13.62 5.09 -2.30
CA GLN A 138 -14.87 4.38 -2.57
C GLN A 138 -16.01 4.78 -1.64
N THR A 139 -15.72 5.18 -0.40
CA THR A 139 -16.76 5.37 0.63
C THR A 139 -16.98 6.83 1.02
N LEU A 140 -16.33 7.76 0.33
CA LEU A 140 -16.56 9.20 0.52
C LEU A 140 -17.85 9.63 -0.17
N SER A 141 -18.64 10.43 0.53
CA SER A 141 -19.63 11.30 -0.08
C SER A 141 -18.93 12.41 -0.89
N ASN A 142 -19.68 13.04 -1.78
CA ASN A 142 -19.18 14.15 -2.59
C ASN A 142 -18.67 15.31 -1.71
N ASP A 143 -19.39 15.60 -0.62
CA ASP A 143 -19.04 16.67 0.31
C ASP A 143 -17.74 16.36 1.06
N GLU A 144 -17.55 15.12 1.53
CA GLU A 144 -16.29 14.69 2.16
C GLU A 144 -15.12 14.76 1.18
N TYR A 145 -15.32 14.27 -0.05
CA TYR A 145 -14.29 14.32 -1.10
C TYR A 145 -13.85 15.75 -1.40
N HIS A 146 -14.78 16.66 -1.69
CA HIS A 146 -14.43 18.05 -1.99
C HIS A 146 -13.81 18.77 -0.80
N LYS A 147 -14.29 18.50 0.41
CA LYS A 147 -13.71 19.05 1.63
C LYS A 147 -12.24 18.65 1.80
N LEU A 148 -11.93 17.36 1.67
CA LEU A 148 -10.56 16.88 1.80
C LEU A 148 -9.67 17.36 0.65
N ARG A 149 -10.20 17.39 -0.58
CA ARG A 149 -9.51 17.95 -1.75
C ARG A 149 -9.14 19.43 -1.55
N ASP A 150 -10.07 20.25 -1.09
CA ASP A 150 -9.83 21.67 -0.88
C ASP A 150 -8.85 21.91 0.28
N THR A 151 -8.97 21.12 1.35
CA THR A 151 -7.96 21.09 2.42
C THR A 151 -6.58 20.72 1.89
N ALA A 152 -6.46 19.71 1.02
CA ALA A 152 -5.19 19.30 0.42
C ALA A 152 -4.52 20.47 -0.30
N ILE A 153 -5.25 21.09 -1.22
CA ILE A 153 -4.78 22.24 -1.99
C ILE A 153 -4.37 23.40 -1.06
N LYS A 154 -5.19 23.69 -0.04
CA LYS A 154 -4.94 24.75 0.95
C LYS A 154 -3.66 24.50 1.74
N VAL A 155 -3.45 23.28 2.23
CA VAL A 155 -2.26 22.89 3.00
C VAL A 155 -1.01 22.96 2.12
N ILE A 156 -1.03 22.37 0.92
CA ILE A 156 0.11 22.38 0.00
C ILE A 156 0.52 23.81 -0.40
N ARG A 157 -0.46 24.68 -0.66
CA ARG A 157 -0.21 26.12 -0.89
C ARG A 157 0.40 26.80 0.33
N HIS A 158 -0.14 26.54 1.53
CA HIS A 158 0.35 27.16 2.76
C HIS A 158 1.80 26.79 3.06
N PHE A 159 2.19 25.53 2.87
CA PHE A 159 3.58 25.09 3.02
C PHE A 159 4.50 25.62 1.91
N GLY A 160 3.95 26.15 0.81
CA GLY A 160 4.73 26.68 -0.31
C GLY A 160 5.41 25.59 -1.13
N ILE A 161 4.81 24.40 -1.15
CA ILE A 161 5.32 23.24 -1.90
C ILE A 161 5.21 23.52 -3.40
N VAL A 162 6.25 23.20 -4.17
CA VAL A 162 6.30 23.33 -5.63
C VAL A 162 6.87 22.04 -6.19
N GLY A 163 6.04 21.28 -6.92
CA GLY A 163 6.27 19.89 -7.27
C GLY A 163 5.09 19.02 -6.83
N GLU A 164 5.39 17.78 -6.46
CA GLU A 164 4.40 16.83 -5.94
C GLU A 164 4.52 16.70 -4.42
N ALA A 165 3.40 16.39 -3.78
CA ALA A 165 3.33 15.97 -2.40
C ALA A 165 2.15 15.01 -2.15
N ASN A 166 2.37 14.09 -1.22
CA ASN A 166 1.33 13.23 -0.66
C ASN A 166 0.85 13.83 0.67
N ILE A 167 -0.47 13.94 0.86
CA ILE A 167 -1.10 14.32 2.13
C ILE A 167 -2.03 13.21 2.60
N GLN A 168 -1.96 12.90 3.90
CA GLN A 168 -2.74 11.83 4.51
C GLN A 168 -3.76 12.37 5.51
N TYR A 169 -4.92 11.73 5.54
CA TYR A 169 -6.03 12.06 6.41
C TYR A 169 -6.51 10.86 7.20
N ALA A 170 -6.93 11.12 8.45
CA ALA A 170 -7.86 10.28 9.17
C ALA A 170 -9.25 10.92 9.11
N LEU A 171 -10.26 10.21 8.63
CA LEU A 171 -11.66 10.66 8.58
C LEU A 171 -12.55 9.78 9.47
N ASP A 172 -13.32 10.41 10.34
CA ASP A 172 -14.27 9.70 11.21
C ASP A 172 -15.38 9.04 10.36
N PRO A 173 -15.62 7.72 10.46
CA PRO A 173 -16.67 7.07 9.70
C PRO A 173 -18.09 7.52 10.09
N ASN A 174 -18.27 8.13 11.26
CA ASN A 174 -19.57 8.51 11.80
C ASN A 174 -19.84 10.02 11.78
N SER A 175 -18.86 10.84 11.35
CA SER A 175 -18.99 12.29 11.29
C SER A 175 -18.11 12.91 10.21
N ASN A 176 -18.31 14.19 9.89
CA ASN A 176 -17.44 14.91 8.95
C ASN A 176 -16.13 15.43 9.60
N SER A 177 -15.75 14.89 10.76
CA SER A 177 -14.51 15.24 11.46
C SER A 177 -13.33 14.51 10.82
N TYR A 178 -12.24 15.23 10.56
CA TYR A 178 -11.00 14.66 10.04
C TYR A 178 -9.79 15.25 10.77
N ARG A 179 -8.65 14.59 10.61
CA ARG A 179 -7.33 15.07 11.00
C ARG A 179 -6.37 14.89 9.83
N ILE A 180 -5.51 15.88 9.61
CA ILE A 180 -4.35 15.73 8.75
C ILE A 180 -3.30 14.96 9.56
N VAL A 181 -2.82 13.86 8.99
CA VAL A 181 -1.85 12.96 9.63
C VAL A 181 -0.43 13.44 9.33
N GLU A 182 -0.11 13.62 8.05
CA GLU A 182 1.20 14.08 7.59
C GLU A 182 1.12 14.63 6.15
N VAL A 183 2.18 15.35 5.76
CA VAL A 183 2.44 15.77 4.39
C VAL A 183 3.86 15.37 4.03
N ASN A 184 4.02 14.62 2.94
CA ASN A 184 5.31 14.24 2.38
C ASN A 184 5.59 15.14 1.15
N PRO A 185 6.46 16.16 1.24
CA PRO A 185 6.69 17.13 0.17
C PRO A 185 7.66 16.61 -0.92
N ARG A 186 7.47 15.36 -1.32
CA ARG A 186 8.36 14.60 -2.22
C ARG A 186 7.63 13.39 -2.79
N LEU A 187 8.21 12.83 -3.86
CA LEU A 187 7.79 11.55 -4.42
C LEU A 187 7.79 10.46 -3.35
N SER A 188 6.75 9.65 -3.40
CA SER A 188 6.42 8.61 -2.44
C SER A 188 6.09 7.29 -3.15
N ARG A 189 5.97 6.20 -2.38
CA ARG A 189 5.44 4.93 -2.93
C ARG A 189 4.01 5.11 -3.46
N SER A 190 3.22 5.94 -2.79
CA SER A 190 1.86 6.30 -3.16
C SER A 190 1.83 7.08 -4.50
N SER A 191 2.78 7.99 -4.74
CA SER A 191 2.92 8.69 -6.03
C SER A 191 3.21 7.73 -7.20
N ALA A 192 4.04 6.70 -6.96
CA ALA A 192 4.32 5.67 -7.96
C ALA A 192 3.09 4.78 -8.22
N LEU A 193 2.33 4.45 -7.17
CA LEU A 193 1.06 3.74 -7.30
C LEU A 193 0.04 4.56 -8.09
N ALA A 194 -0.16 5.84 -7.75
CA ALA A 194 -1.05 6.76 -8.46
C ALA A 194 -0.70 6.86 -9.95
N SER A 195 0.60 7.00 -10.27
CA SER A 195 1.09 7.03 -11.65
C SER A 195 0.79 5.73 -12.43
N LYS A 196 0.72 4.58 -11.75
CA LYS A 196 0.35 3.28 -12.35
C LYS A 196 -1.15 3.01 -12.35
N ALA A 197 -1.90 3.62 -11.45
CA ALA A 197 -3.34 3.54 -11.42
C ALA A 197 -4.01 4.31 -12.57
N GLY A 198 -3.23 5.03 -13.39
CA GLY A 198 -3.71 5.77 -14.56
C GLY A 198 -3.92 7.25 -14.32
N TYR A 199 -3.55 7.76 -13.15
CA TYR A 199 -3.77 9.16 -12.79
C TYR A 199 -2.63 10.06 -13.28
N THR A 200 -2.79 10.58 -14.49
CA THR A 200 -2.55 12.00 -14.80
C THR A 200 -3.84 12.47 -15.47
N ASP A 201 -4.73 13.06 -14.66
CA ASP A 201 -6.14 13.41 -14.94
C ASP A 201 -7.11 12.20 -15.02
N GLU A 202 -7.64 11.80 -13.85
CA GLU A 202 -8.92 11.13 -13.48
C GLU A 202 -9.49 9.88 -14.21
N ILE A 203 -9.13 8.66 -13.74
CA ILE A 203 -9.99 7.49 -13.39
C ILE A 203 -9.19 6.17 -13.45
N SER A 204 -9.41 5.30 -12.45
CA SER A 204 -8.64 4.08 -12.17
C SER A 204 -9.24 2.77 -12.70
N PRO A 205 -8.42 1.69 -12.72
CA PRO A 205 -8.87 0.35 -12.37
C PRO A 205 -8.14 -0.20 -11.12
N ALA A 206 -8.56 0.16 -9.90
CA ALA A 206 -8.15 -0.53 -8.67
C ALA A 206 -9.11 -1.65 -8.31
N LEU A 207 -8.76 -2.88 -8.68
CA LEU A 207 -9.29 -4.12 -8.06
C LEU A 207 -8.35 -5.33 -8.23
N SER A 208 -7.15 -5.16 -8.81
CA SER A 208 -6.24 -6.28 -9.10
C SER A 208 -5.29 -6.69 -7.95
N PRO A 209 -4.78 -5.79 -7.08
CA PRO A 209 -3.83 -6.18 -6.03
C PRO A 209 -4.45 -7.01 -4.89
N ALA A 210 -5.66 -6.69 -4.45
CA ALA A 210 -6.38 -7.47 -3.42
C ALA A 210 -6.61 -8.93 -3.84
N LEU A 211 -6.69 -9.18 -5.16
CA LEU A 211 -6.82 -10.51 -5.75
C LEU A 211 -5.49 -11.27 -5.87
N ARG A 212 -4.34 -10.58 -5.84
CA ARG A 212 -3.01 -11.22 -5.94
C ARG A 212 -2.66 -12.01 -4.67
N MET A 213 -3.10 -11.57 -3.49
CA MET A 213 -2.91 -12.33 -2.24
C MET A 213 -3.71 -13.64 -2.22
N VAL A 214 -4.75 -13.76 -3.05
CA VAL A 214 -5.53 -15.00 -3.21
C VAL A 214 -4.93 -15.94 -4.28
N ASN A 215 -3.97 -15.46 -5.08
CA ASN A 215 -3.33 -16.25 -6.15
C ASN A 215 -2.21 -17.18 -5.64
N GLU A 216 -1.67 -16.93 -4.44
CA GLU A 216 -0.61 -17.73 -3.81
C GLU A 216 -1.17 -18.66 -2.73
N GLY A 217 -2.24 -19.41 -3.00
CA GLY A 217 -2.58 -20.67 -2.30
C GLY A 217 -2.67 -20.66 -0.77
N SER A 218 -2.70 -19.50 -0.10
CA SER A 218 -2.42 -19.40 1.35
C SER A 218 -3.60 -18.87 2.16
N VAL A 219 -4.77 -18.67 1.58
CA VAL A 219 -5.97 -18.27 2.35
C VAL A 219 -7.14 -19.15 1.91
N GLY A 220 -7.41 -20.19 2.71
CA GLY A 220 -8.72 -20.84 2.69
C GLY A 220 -9.79 -19.80 3.03
N PHE A 221 -11.01 -20.04 2.56
CA PHE A 221 -12.20 -19.24 2.88
C PHE A 221 -12.60 -19.39 4.36
N ASP A 222 -11.76 -18.89 5.28
CA ASP A 222 -12.03 -18.96 6.71
C ASP A 222 -12.05 -17.56 7.37
N GLU A 223 -12.43 -17.52 8.65
CA GLU A 223 -12.76 -16.40 9.56
C GLU A 223 -12.05 -15.02 9.38
N THR A 224 -10.96 -14.95 8.63
CA THR A 224 -10.21 -13.73 8.27
C THR A 224 -11.06 -12.72 7.49
N TRP A 225 -12.04 -13.17 6.71
CA TRP A 225 -12.94 -12.27 5.97
C TRP A 225 -13.90 -11.50 6.90
N SER A 226 -14.27 -12.06 8.05
CA SER A 226 -15.16 -11.43 9.03
C SER A 226 -14.63 -10.09 9.53
N LEU A 227 -13.31 -9.95 9.67
CA LEU A 227 -12.65 -8.71 10.10
C LEU A 227 -12.66 -7.61 9.02
N LEU A 228 -12.52 -7.99 7.74
CA LEU A 228 -12.65 -7.08 6.59
C LEU A 228 -14.08 -6.53 6.43
N LEU A 229 -15.10 -7.30 6.86
CA LEU A 229 -16.52 -6.92 6.71
C LEU A 229 -16.95 -5.76 7.63
N HIS A 230 -16.18 -5.46 8.68
CA HIS A 230 -16.53 -4.43 9.67
C HIS A 230 -15.95 -3.03 9.38
N GLY A 231 -14.87 -2.92 8.59
CA GLY A 231 -14.16 -1.66 8.36
C GLY A 231 -14.49 -0.91 7.06
N ALA A 232 -14.99 -1.60 6.03
CA ALA A 232 -15.24 -1.01 4.71
C ALA A 232 -16.55 -1.54 4.10
N PRO A 233 -17.68 -0.79 4.23
CA PRO A 233 -19.01 -1.25 3.81
C PRO A 233 -19.11 -1.72 2.35
N ARG A 234 -18.32 -1.12 1.43
CA ARG A 234 -18.33 -1.51 0.01
C ARG A 234 -17.48 -2.74 -0.30
N CYS A 235 -16.40 -2.99 0.45
CA CYS A 235 -15.67 -4.24 0.38
C CYS A 235 -16.54 -5.40 0.90
N THR A 236 -17.38 -5.13 1.90
CA THR A 236 -18.43 -6.05 2.36
C THR A 236 -19.41 -6.42 1.25
N ASP A 237 -19.87 -5.45 0.45
CA ASP A 237 -20.78 -5.74 -0.67
C ASP A 237 -20.13 -6.50 -1.82
N TYR A 238 -18.87 -6.19 -2.15
CA TYR A 238 -18.12 -6.95 -3.14
C TYR A 238 -17.91 -8.40 -2.70
N VAL A 239 -17.46 -8.59 -1.46
CA VAL A 239 -17.25 -9.92 -0.87
C VAL A 239 -18.56 -10.70 -0.82
N LYS A 240 -19.67 -10.08 -0.41
CA LYS A 240 -21.01 -10.70 -0.46
C LYS A 240 -21.40 -11.13 -1.88
N LYS A 241 -21.15 -10.28 -2.88
CA LYS A 241 -21.42 -10.62 -4.29
C LYS A 241 -20.57 -11.78 -4.77
N LEU A 242 -19.30 -11.82 -4.37
CA LEU A 242 -18.38 -12.91 -4.68
C LEU A 242 -18.82 -14.21 -4.01
N LEU A 243 -19.10 -14.19 -2.71
CA LEU A 243 -19.58 -15.33 -1.95
C LEU A 243 -20.87 -15.90 -2.55
N GLY A 244 -21.88 -15.06 -2.80
CA GLY A 244 -23.13 -15.53 -3.40
C GLY A 244 -22.96 -16.09 -4.82
N ALA A 245 -21.98 -15.60 -5.59
CA ALA A 245 -21.68 -16.16 -6.91
C ALA A 245 -20.90 -17.49 -6.82
N VAL A 246 -20.04 -17.63 -5.82
CA VAL A 246 -19.27 -18.85 -5.54
C VAL A 246 -20.19 -19.95 -5.02
N GLU A 247 -21.07 -19.65 -4.05
CA GLU A 247 -22.06 -20.59 -3.50
C GLU A 247 -23.06 -21.09 -4.55
N ALA A 248 -23.33 -20.29 -5.57
CA ALA A 248 -24.16 -20.71 -6.70
C ALA A 248 -23.43 -21.70 -7.64
N MET A 249 -22.11 -21.84 -7.55
CA MET A 249 -21.36 -22.86 -8.28
C MET A 249 -21.47 -24.18 -7.51
N ASP A 250 -22.02 -25.21 -8.14
CA ASP A 250 -22.18 -26.53 -7.51
C ASP A 250 -20.82 -27.19 -7.27
N HIS A 251 -20.57 -27.65 -6.04
CA HIS A 251 -19.36 -28.41 -5.71
C HIS A 251 -19.42 -29.77 -6.42
N GLY A 252 -18.43 -30.06 -7.27
CA GLY A 252 -18.30 -31.32 -8.00
C GLY A 252 -18.79 -31.28 -9.45
N ASP A 253 -19.41 -30.20 -9.93
CA ASP A 253 -19.85 -30.12 -11.33
C ASP A 253 -19.86 -28.69 -11.91
N ILE A 254 -18.78 -28.35 -12.61
CA ILE A 254 -18.61 -27.02 -13.26
C ILE A 254 -19.60 -26.79 -14.40
N SER A 255 -20.15 -27.85 -15.00
CA SER A 255 -21.06 -27.74 -16.14
C SER A 255 -22.38 -27.09 -15.73
N LYS A 256 -22.80 -27.28 -14.47
CA LYS A 256 -24.02 -26.70 -13.90
C LYS A 256 -23.95 -25.20 -13.66
N ALA A 257 -22.75 -24.63 -13.53
CA ALA A 257 -22.61 -23.18 -13.43
C ALA A 257 -23.19 -22.48 -14.67
N GLY A 258 -23.01 -23.11 -15.84
CA GLY A 258 -23.42 -22.53 -17.12
C GLY A 258 -22.67 -21.22 -17.46
N PRO A 259 -22.94 -20.66 -18.65
CA PRO A 259 -22.20 -19.50 -19.14
C PRO A 259 -22.47 -18.21 -18.35
N VAL A 260 -23.68 -18.06 -17.80
CA VAL A 260 -24.08 -16.84 -17.06
C VAL A 260 -23.33 -16.73 -15.74
N LEU A 261 -23.33 -17.78 -14.92
CA LEU A 261 -22.63 -17.77 -13.65
C LEU A 261 -21.11 -17.72 -13.86
N MET A 262 -20.59 -18.48 -14.84
CA MET A 262 -19.18 -18.42 -15.21
C MET A 262 -18.76 -17.00 -15.57
N ARG A 263 -19.52 -16.29 -16.41
CA ARG A 263 -19.22 -14.88 -16.72
C ARG A 263 -19.24 -14.02 -15.45
N ARG A 264 -20.22 -14.24 -14.56
CA ARG A 264 -20.34 -13.47 -13.31
C ARG A 264 -19.12 -13.65 -12.40
N VAL A 265 -18.66 -14.87 -12.16
CA VAL A 265 -17.48 -15.12 -11.30
C VAL A 265 -16.20 -14.55 -11.91
N LYS A 266 -16.06 -14.59 -13.25
CA LYS A 266 -14.94 -13.96 -13.95
C LYS A 266 -14.98 -12.43 -13.87
N GLN A 267 -16.17 -11.81 -13.90
CA GLN A 267 -16.35 -10.37 -13.68
C GLN A 267 -16.02 -9.95 -12.24
N LEU A 268 -16.18 -10.86 -11.28
CA LEU A 268 -15.77 -10.70 -9.87
C LEU A 268 -14.31 -11.13 -9.64
N GLY A 269 -13.51 -11.24 -10.70
CA GLY A 269 -12.06 -11.40 -10.61
C GLY A 269 -11.55 -12.81 -10.32
N MET A 270 -12.40 -13.81 -10.10
CA MET A 270 -11.93 -15.17 -9.83
C MET A 270 -11.04 -15.69 -10.95
N CYS A 271 -9.84 -16.16 -10.62
CA CYS A 271 -8.94 -16.79 -11.58
C CYS A 271 -9.38 -18.22 -11.89
N ASP A 272 -8.97 -18.75 -13.05
CA ASP A 272 -9.38 -20.08 -13.50
C ASP A 272 -8.92 -21.17 -12.50
N ARG A 273 -7.80 -20.96 -11.78
CA ARG A 273 -7.31 -21.84 -10.71
C ARG A 273 -8.20 -21.85 -9.47
N GLN A 274 -8.71 -20.68 -9.04
CA GLN A 274 -9.62 -20.61 -7.89
C GLN A 274 -10.92 -21.35 -8.16
N ILE A 275 -11.48 -21.17 -9.35
CA ILE A 275 -12.68 -21.89 -9.80
C ILE A 275 -12.41 -23.39 -9.82
N ALA A 276 -11.26 -23.80 -10.38
CA ALA A 276 -10.89 -25.20 -10.48
C ALA A 276 -10.78 -25.88 -9.09
N ASN A 277 -10.14 -25.21 -8.14
CA ASN A 277 -10.01 -25.69 -6.76
C ASN A 277 -11.37 -25.74 -6.04
N TYR A 278 -12.25 -24.76 -6.26
CA TYR A 278 -13.55 -24.71 -5.59
C TYR A 278 -14.48 -25.83 -6.08
N VAL A 279 -14.49 -26.13 -7.38
CA VAL A 279 -15.45 -27.07 -7.98
C VAL A 279 -15.02 -28.54 -7.86
N GLY A 280 -13.80 -28.84 -7.38
CA GLY A 280 -13.38 -30.20 -7.04
C GLY A 280 -12.35 -30.81 -8.02
N ASP A 281 -11.12 -30.29 -7.96
CA ASP A 281 -9.91 -30.86 -8.59
C ASP A 281 -9.87 -30.86 -10.13
N LEU A 282 -10.46 -29.84 -10.77
CA LEU A 282 -10.12 -29.53 -12.16
C LEU A 282 -8.75 -28.86 -12.26
N THR A 283 -8.17 -28.87 -13.46
CA THR A 283 -7.05 -28.00 -13.80
C THR A 283 -7.54 -26.63 -14.25
N ALA A 284 -6.73 -25.59 -14.03
CA ALA A 284 -7.04 -24.25 -14.53
C ALA A 284 -7.23 -24.22 -16.07
N SER A 285 -6.57 -25.13 -16.80
CA SER A 285 -6.71 -25.28 -18.25
C SER A 285 -8.09 -25.80 -18.67
N GLU A 286 -8.68 -26.74 -17.91
CA GLU A 286 -10.03 -27.25 -18.17
C GLU A 286 -11.07 -26.15 -17.97
N VAL A 287 -10.96 -25.37 -16.88
CA VAL A 287 -11.82 -24.21 -16.65
C VAL A 287 -11.68 -23.18 -17.77
N MET A 288 -10.44 -22.88 -18.19
CA MET A 288 -10.17 -21.96 -19.30
C MET A 288 -10.80 -22.43 -20.62
N ASN A 289 -10.69 -23.72 -20.94
CA ASN A 289 -11.22 -24.31 -22.17
C ASN A 289 -12.75 -24.30 -22.19
N LEU A 290 -13.38 -24.64 -21.06
CA LEU A 290 -14.84 -24.57 -20.91
C LEU A 290 -15.35 -23.13 -21.03
N ARG A 291 -14.74 -22.20 -20.31
CA ARG A 291 -15.03 -20.77 -20.42
C ARG A 291 -14.91 -20.28 -21.87
N ALA A 292 -13.87 -20.73 -22.58
CA ALA A 292 -13.63 -20.39 -23.97
C ALA A 292 -14.66 -20.99 -24.94
N SER A 293 -15.16 -22.21 -24.71
CA SER A 293 -16.21 -22.82 -25.54
C SER A 293 -17.54 -22.08 -25.41
N TRP A 294 -17.77 -21.39 -24.29
CA TRP A 294 -18.89 -20.47 -24.07
C TRP A 294 -18.65 -19.04 -24.57
N GLY A 295 -17.53 -18.77 -25.25
CA GLY A 295 -17.21 -17.42 -25.74
C GLY A 295 -16.93 -16.39 -24.64
N ILE A 296 -16.68 -16.83 -23.40
CA ILE A 296 -16.40 -15.93 -22.29
C ILE A 296 -14.90 -15.62 -22.32
N ARG A 297 -14.49 -14.46 -22.83
CA ARG A 297 -13.09 -14.02 -22.88
C ARG A 297 -12.96 -12.62 -22.30
N PRO A 298 -11.82 -12.27 -21.69
CA PRO A 298 -11.62 -10.89 -21.28
C PRO A 298 -11.45 -10.01 -22.53
N CYS A 299 -11.94 -8.79 -22.44
CA CYS A 299 -11.63 -7.74 -23.38
C CYS A 299 -10.35 -6.99 -22.95
N VAL A 300 -9.75 -6.29 -23.90
CA VAL A 300 -8.54 -5.46 -23.70
C VAL A 300 -9.02 -4.03 -23.60
N LYS A 301 -8.65 -3.36 -22.51
CA LYS A 301 -9.01 -1.97 -22.26
C LYS A 301 -7.78 -1.10 -22.08
N GLN A 302 -7.88 0.16 -22.49
CA GLN A 302 -6.82 1.16 -22.33
C GLN A 302 -6.99 1.89 -20.99
N VAL A 303 -5.86 2.19 -20.36
CA VAL A 303 -5.76 3.23 -19.35
C VAL A 303 -5.50 4.53 -20.11
N ASP A 304 -6.51 5.38 -20.17
CA ASP A 304 -6.53 6.60 -21.00
C ASP A 304 -6.50 7.89 -20.20
N THR A 305 -6.42 7.75 -18.88
CA THR A 305 -6.58 8.80 -17.88
C THR A 305 -7.97 9.40 -17.86
N LEU A 306 -8.57 9.79 -18.99
CA LEU A 306 -9.81 10.59 -19.07
C LEU A 306 -11.11 9.78 -19.19
N ALA A 307 -11.13 8.52 -18.75
CA ALA A 307 -12.30 7.63 -18.81
C ALA A 307 -13.01 7.63 -20.18
N ALA A 308 -12.22 7.49 -21.24
CA ALA A 308 -12.63 7.50 -22.64
C ALA A 308 -13.26 8.80 -23.16
N GLU A 309 -13.14 9.93 -22.44
CA GLU A 309 -13.54 11.25 -22.99
C GLU A 309 -12.71 11.60 -24.23
N PHE A 310 -11.41 11.26 -24.19
CA PHE A 310 -10.49 11.42 -25.32
C PHE A 310 -9.77 10.11 -25.62
N PRO A 311 -9.49 9.81 -26.91
CA PRO A 311 -8.79 8.61 -27.29
C PRO A 311 -7.33 8.63 -26.82
N ALA A 312 -6.91 7.59 -26.11
CA ALA A 312 -5.52 7.41 -25.71
C ALA A 312 -4.62 7.11 -26.91
N GLN A 313 -3.48 7.81 -26.99
CA GLN A 313 -2.43 7.52 -27.97
C GLN A 313 -1.49 6.39 -27.53
N THR A 314 -1.58 5.98 -26.26
CA THR A 314 -0.70 4.97 -25.66
C THR A 314 -1.41 3.63 -25.50
N ASN A 315 -0.63 2.54 -25.53
CA ASN A 315 -1.13 1.19 -25.27
C ASN A 315 -0.79 0.76 -23.85
N TYR A 316 -1.24 1.52 -22.86
CA TYR A 316 -1.25 1.05 -21.47
C TYR A 316 -2.53 0.23 -21.26
N LEU A 317 -2.40 -1.10 -21.20
CA LEU A 317 -3.55 -2.01 -21.32
C LEU A 317 -3.81 -2.82 -20.06
N TYR A 318 -5.07 -3.16 -19.86
CA TYR A 318 -5.52 -4.17 -18.89
C TYR A 318 -6.58 -5.09 -19.47
N LEU A 319 -6.81 -6.22 -18.79
CA LEU A 319 -7.82 -7.20 -19.16
C LEU A 319 -9.02 -7.13 -18.21
N THR A 320 -10.23 -7.18 -18.76
CA THR A 320 -11.44 -7.24 -17.94
C THR A 320 -12.54 -8.07 -18.59
N TYR A 321 -13.36 -8.72 -17.77
CA TYR A 321 -14.61 -9.38 -18.20
C TYR A 321 -15.82 -8.43 -18.15
N VAL A 322 -15.61 -7.18 -17.70
CA VAL A 322 -16.60 -6.12 -17.67
C VAL A 322 -16.39 -5.23 -18.90
N GLY A 323 -16.72 -5.77 -20.08
CA GLY A 323 -16.65 -5.05 -21.34
C GLY A 323 -17.11 -5.92 -22.50
N ASN A 324 -17.53 -5.26 -23.58
CA ASN A 324 -18.15 -5.92 -24.72
C ASN A 324 -17.25 -5.95 -25.97
N GLU A 325 -16.17 -5.17 -25.98
CA GLU A 325 -15.22 -5.04 -27.09
C GLU A 325 -13.82 -4.65 -26.62
N HIS A 326 -12.82 -4.87 -27.48
CA HIS A 326 -11.44 -4.43 -27.25
C HIS A 326 -11.29 -2.97 -27.67
N ASP A 327 -10.57 -2.16 -26.88
CA ASP A 327 -10.28 -0.76 -27.26
C ASP A 327 -9.23 -0.66 -28.36
N VAL A 328 -8.34 -1.66 -28.43
CA VAL A 328 -7.22 -1.69 -29.38
C VAL A 328 -7.25 -2.99 -30.19
N PRO A 329 -7.13 -2.92 -31.53
CA PRO A 329 -6.99 -4.12 -32.35
C PRO A 329 -5.62 -4.79 -32.12
N PRO A 330 -5.49 -6.11 -32.29
CA PRO A 330 -4.21 -6.80 -32.19
C PRO A 330 -3.17 -6.24 -33.18
N LEU A 331 -2.03 -5.74 -32.66
CA LEU A 331 -1.00 -5.08 -33.48
C LEU A 331 -0.22 -6.04 -34.41
N ARG A 332 -0.33 -7.37 -34.23
CA ARG A 332 0.28 -8.39 -35.11
C ARG A 332 -0.60 -9.64 -35.16
N GLN A 333 -0.99 -10.08 -36.36
CA GLN A 333 -1.68 -11.36 -36.61
C GLN A 333 -0.70 -12.54 -36.73
N GLU A 334 0.61 -12.30 -36.85
CA GLU A 334 1.59 -13.37 -36.79
C GLU A 334 1.67 -13.92 -35.37
N LYS A 335 1.42 -15.23 -35.21
CA LYS A 335 1.68 -15.95 -33.97
C LYS A 335 3.15 -15.75 -33.60
N LEU A 336 3.43 -14.84 -32.68
CA LEU A 336 4.68 -14.90 -31.93
C LEU A 336 4.75 -16.30 -31.32
N ALA A 337 5.81 -17.04 -31.64
CA ALA A 337 6.05 -18.35 -31.03
C ALA A 337 5.92 -18.19 -29.51
N PRO A 338 5.26 -19.12 -28.81
CA PRO A 338 5.09 -19.01 -27.37
C PRO A 338 6.47 -18.80 -26.74
N HIS A 339 6.69 -17.62 -26.18
CA HIS A 339 7.93 -17.34 -25.46
C HIS A 339 7.93 -18.29 -24.25
N LYS A 340 8.93 -19.19 -24.18
CA LYS A 340 9.11 -20.12 -23.06
C LYS A 340 9.39 -19.41 -21.73
N ASP A 341 9.76 -18.15 -21.82
CA ASP A 341 10.07 -17.30 -20.68
C ASP A 341 8.86 -16.39 -20.40
N SER A 342 8.59 -16.12 -19.13
CA SER A 342 7.44 -15.32 -18.70
C SER A 342 7.47 -13.91 -19.32
N LEU A 343 6.33 -13.21 -19.39
CA LEU A 343 6.27 -11.80 -19.83
C LEU A 343 7.27 -10.90 -19.08
N TYR A 344 7.70 -11.28 -17.87
CA TYR A 344 8.77 -10.62 -17.12
C TYR A 344 10.15 -10.76 -17.80
N ASP A 345 10.47 -11.92 -18.34
CA ASP A 345 11.77 -12.19 -18.97
C ASP A 345 11.92 -11.47 -20.32
N THR A 346 10.80 -11.24 -21.01
CA THR A 346 10.77 -10.53 -22.30
C THR A 346 10.77 -9.01 -22.15
N ALA A 347 10.10 -8.48 -21.13
CA ALA A 347 10.04 -7.03 -20.88
C ALA A 347 11.37 -6.46 -20.36
N PHE A 348 12.16 -7.26 -19.65
CA PHE A 348 13.42 -6.81 -19.07
C PHE A 348 14.66 -7.37 -19.74
N GLY A 349 14.60 -8.43 -20.55
CA GLY A 349 15.78 -8.98 -21.23
C GLY A 349 16.80 -9.60 -20.26
N LYS A 350 17.24 -10.84 -20.55
CA LYS A 350 18.19 -11.60 -19.72
C LYS A 350 19.48 -10.84 -19.34
N GLY A 351 19.91 -9.84 -20.13
CA GLY A 351 21.09 -9.02 -19.84
C GLY A 351 20.86 -7.74 -19.03
N VAL A 352 19.61 -7.25 -18.92
CA VAL A 352 19.34 -6.05 -18.10
C VAL A 352 19.26 -6.41 -16.63
N LEU A 353 18.88 -7.65 -16.27
CA LEU A 353 19.03 -8.13 -14.90
C LEU A 353 20.50 -8.15 -14.49
N GLU A 354 21.45 -8.63 -15.31
CA GLU A 354 22.88 -8.57 -14.96
C GLU A 354 23.43 -7.13 -14.85
N GLN A 355 23.03 -6.22 -15.73
CA GLN A 355 23.42 -4.81 -15.65
C GLN A 355 22.70 -4.05 -14.51
N ALA A 356 21.45 -4.38 -14.21
CA ALA A 356 20.69 -3.84 -13.08
C ALA A 356 21.14 -4.45 -11.76
N PHE A 357 21.59 -5.71 -11.71
CA PHE A 357 22.25 -6.34 -10.56
C PHE A 357 23.64 -5.77 -10.35
N SER A 358 24.41 -5.49 -11.41
CA SER A 358 25.68 -4.76 -11.33
C SER A 358 25.48 -3.34 -10.78
N ARG A 359 24.42 -2.64 -11.20
CA ARG A 359 24.06 -1.30 -10.68
C ARG A 359 23.39 -1.32 -9.31
N ALA A 360 22.62 -2.35 -8.95
CA ALA A 360 22.05 -2.55 -7.61
C ALA A 360 23.12 -2.96 -6.60
N ASN A 361 24.13 -3.75 -7.02
CA ASN A 361 25.35 -3.97 -6.23
C ASN A 361 26.13 -2.68 -5.98
N ALA A 362 26.06 -1.70 -6.89
CA ALA A 362 26.64 -0.37 -6.67
C ALA A 362 25.78 0.52 -5.76
N LEU A 363 24.46 0.26 -5.63
CA LEU A 363 23.55 1.00 -4.75
C LEU A 363 23.43 0.44 -3.33
N CYS A 364 23.90 -0.79 -3.07
CA CYS A 364 24.01 -1.35 -1.71
C CYS A 364 25.33 -0.99 -1.00
N LEU A 365 25.94 0.14 -1.35
CA LEU A 365 26.98 0.79 -0.54
C LEU A 365 26.30 1.71 0.47
N GLY A 366 25.74 1.14 1.54
CA GLY A 366 25.32 1.91 2.70
C GLY A 366 26.52 2.16 3.61
N LEU A 367 26.82 3.42 3.91
CA LEU A 367 27.67 3.77 5.06
C LEU A 367 26.85 3.50 6.32
N TYR A 368 27.27 2.52 7.12
CA TYR A 368 26.60 2.20 8.39
C TYR A 368 27.47 2.64 9.57
N HIS A 369 26.83 3.23 10.57
CA HIS A 369 27.46 3.78 11.76
C HIS A 369 27.65 2.64 12.78
N ILE A 370 28.89 2.21 13.02
CA ILE A 370 29.21 1.20 14.04
C ILE A 370 30.21 1.84 15.01
N GLY A 371 29.72 2.41 16.11
CA GLY A 371 30.58 3.21 17.01
C GLY A 371 31.05 4.50 16.35
N VAL A 372 32.22 5.04 16.71
CA VAL A 372 32.66 6.42 16.35
C VAL A 372 33.19 6.55 14.89
N GLU A 373 33.14 5.51 14.07
CA GLU A 373 33.60 5.54 12.66
C GLU A 373 32.60 4.82 11.72
N TYR A 374 32.55 5.26 10.46
CA TYR A 374 31.72 4.68 9.41
C TYR A 374 32.50 3.61 8.65
N GLU A 375 32.00 2.36 8.61
CA GLU A 375 32.57 1.32 7.75
C GLU A 375 31.58 0.85 6.67
N CYS A 376 32.14 0.53 5.50
CA CYS A 376 31.38 0.03 4.36
C CYS A 376 31.26 -1.50 4.44
N ILE A 377 30.03 -2.02 4.53
CA ILE A 377 29.75 -3.46 4.54
C ILE A 377 29.34 -3.90 3.14
N LYS A 378 30.01 -4.91 2.61
CA LYS A 378 29.71 -5.52 1.31
C LYS A 378 28.97 -6.84 1.54
N LEU A 379 27.81 -7.00 0.92
CA LEU A 379 27.04 -8.25 0.91
C LEU A 379 27.36 -9.01 -0.39
N GLU A 380 27.96 -10.19 -0.27
CA GLU A 380 28.21 -11.07 -1.41
C GLU A 380 27.15 -12.18 -1.46
N LEU A 381 26.54 -12.34 -2.64
CA LEU A 381 25.56 -13.37 -2.96
C LEU A 381 26.25 -14.45 -3.83
N SER A 382 26.12 -15.72 -3.44
CA SER A 382 26.60 -16.85 -4.25
C SER A 382 25.47 -17.80 -4.66
N TYR A 383 25.55 -18.33 -5.87
CA TYR A 383 24.53 -19.20 -6.49
C TYR A 383 25.00 -20.66 -6.53
N GLY A 384 24.20 -21.58 -6.00
CA GLY A 384 24.38 -23.03 -6.14
C GLY A 384 23.36 -23.65 -7.11
N ALA A 385 23.70 -24.80 -7.71
CA ALA A 385 22.87 -25.50 -8.70
C ALA A 385 21.44 -25.89 -8.22
N SER A 386 21.19 -25.84 -6.92
CA SER A 386 19.91 -26.14 -6.25
C SER A 386 19.08 -24.90 -5.89
N GLY A 387 19.47 -23.69 -6.33
CA GLY A 387 18.71 -22.45 -6.08
C GLY A 387 18.83 -21.91 -4.65
N ILE A 388 19.84 -22.36 -3.90
CA ILE A 388 20.11 -21.92 -2.52
C ILE A 388 20.97 -20.65 -2.55
N PHE A 389 20.53 -19.60 -1.85
CA PHE A 389 21.27 -18.34 -1.71
C PHE A 389 22.00 -18.30 -0.37
N ALA A 390 23.30 -18.00 -0.38
CA ALA A 390 24.03 -17.63 0.81
C ALA A 390 24.34 -16.13 0.78
N VAL A 391 23.94 -15.41 1.84
CA VAL A 391 24.32 -14.01 2.04
C VAL A 391 25.46 -13.98 3.06
N VAL A 392 26.62 -13.48 2.65
CA VAL A 392 27.79 -13.36 3.53
C VAL A 392 28.14 -11.88 3.69
N PRO A 393 27.96 -11.28 4.89
CA PRO A 393 28.44 -9.94 5.15
C PRO A 393 29.97 -9.94 5.32
N LYS A 394 30.64 -9.01 4.63
CA LYS A 394 32.07 -8.75 4.78
C LYS A 394 32.33 -7.28 5.03
N THR A 395 33.28 -6.97 5.90
CA THR A 395 33.79 -5.59 6.02
C THR A 395 34.75 -5.27 4.85
N ALA A 396 35.03 -3.98 4.63
CA ALA A 396 36.00 -3.55 3.62
C ALA A 396 37.41 -4.15 3.84
N ALA A 397 37.76 -4.50 5.08
CA ALA A 397 39.01 -5.18 5.46
C ALA A 397 38.96 -6.72 5.29
N GLY A 398 37.87 -7.29 4.77
CA GLY A 398 37.74 -8.71 4.45
C GLY A 398 37.35 -9.61 5.63
N HIS A 399 36.98 -9.05 6.78
CA HIS A 399 36.49 -9.86 7.91
C HIS A 399 35.10 -10.41 7.59
N VAL A 400 34.94 -11.72 7.76
CA VAL A 400 33.70 -12.46 7.50
C VAL A 400 32.94 -12.62 8.80
N PHE A 401 31.68 -12.19 8.85
CA PHE A 401 30.84 -12.39 10.03
C PHE A 401 30.52 -13.89 10.20
N LYS A 402 30.66 -14.42 11.42
CA LYS A 402 30.56 -15.88 11.74
C LYS A 402 29.21 -16.54 11.42
N ARG A 403 28.16 -15.79 11.07
CA ARG A 403 26.84 -16.33 10.71
C ARG A 403 26.53 -16.04 9.24
N SER A 404 26.65 -17.06 8.40
CA SER A 404 26.07 -17.11 7.06
C SER A 404 24.61 -17.53 7.15
N ILE A 405 23.72 -16.83 6.46
CA ILE A 405 22.29 -17.18 6.39
C ILE A 405 22.01 -17.83 5.03
N VAL A 406 21.47 -19.05 5.09
CA VAL A 406 21.12 -19.87 3.93
C VAL A 406 19.62 -19.70 3.68
N LEU A 407 19.26 -19.15 2.52
CA LEU A 407 17.87 -19.07 2.07
C LEU A 407 17.63 -20.21 1.07
N SER A 408 16.71 -21.13 1.39
CA SER A 408 16.27 -22.22 0.51
C SER A 408 14.84 -21.97 0.01
N GLY A 409 14.64 -22.00 -1.30
CA GLY A 409 13.31 -21.88 -1.93
C GLY A 409 13.37 -21.71 -3.46
N PRO A 410 12.28 -22.00 -4.19
CA PRO A 410 12.18 -21.81 -5.65
C PRO A 410 12.29 -20.30 -6.03
N PRO A 411 12.57 -19.95 -7.30
CA PRO A 411 13.15 -18.66 -7.68
C PRO A 411 12.34 -17.48 -7.13
N VAL A 412 12.97 -16.77 -6.20
CA VAL A 412 12.38 -15.74 -5.36
C VAL A 412 12.31 -14.41 -6.13
N SER A 413 11.18 -13.71 -6.06
CA SER A 413 11.01 -12.40 -6.70
C SER A 413 11.90 -11.33 -6.05
N GLN A 414 12.31 -10.33 -6.84
CA GLN A 414 13.21 -9.22 -6.46
C GLN A 414 12.75 -8.49 -5.18
N THR A 415 11.44 -8.41 -4.94
CA THR A 415 10.82 -7.78 -3.78
C THR A 415 11.10 -8.54 -2.49
N MET A 416 11.10 -9.87 -2.54
CA MET A 416 11.39 -10.71 -1.36
C MET A 416 12.88 -10.67 -1.01
N LEU A 417 13.77 -10.60 -2.00
CA LEU A 417 15.22 -10.45 -1.77
C LEU A 417 15.57 -9.07 -1.20
N SER A 418 14.98 -7.98 -1.73
CA SER A 418 15.11 -6.64 -1.16
C SER A 418 14.61 -6.60 0.28
N THR A 419 13.43 -7.15 0.54
CA THR A 419 12.83 -7.20 1.89
C THR A 419 13.67 -8.04 2.85
N ALA A 420 14.21 -9.18 2.39
CA ALA A 420 15.10 -10.02 3.18
C ALA A 420 16.43 -9.30 3.49
N CYS A 421 17.03 -8.60 2.53
CA CYS A 421 18.24 -7.81 2.71
C CYS A 421 18.03 -6.61 3.64
N THR A 422 16.90 -5.89 3.52
CA THR A 422 16.53 -4.79 4.44
C THR A 422 16.29 -5.32 5.86
N ARG A 423 15.62 -6.47 6.01
CA ARG A 423 15.44 -7.14 7.31
C ARG A 423 16.75 -7.67 7.89
N LEU A 424 17.73 -8.04 7.04
CA LEU A 424 19.07 -8.44 7.44
C LEU A 424 19.89 -7.24 7.95
N ALA A 425 19.84 -6.13 7.21
CA ALA A 425 20.53 -4.89 7.54
C ALA A 425 19.99 -4.22 8.81
N ALA A 426 18.71 -4.45 9.14
CA ALA A 426 18.12 -3.99 10.40
C ALA A 426 18.46 -4.90 11.62
N ARG A 427 19.03 -6.08 11.39
CA ARG A 427 19.36 -7.07 12.44
C ARG A 427 20.87 -7.20 12.74
N VAL A 428 21.73 -6.81 11.79
CA VAL A 428 23.18 -6.61 11.98
C VAL A 428 23.36 -5.22 12.58
#